data_AF-A0A832AW46-F1
#
_entry.id   AF-A0A832AW46-F1
#
_cell.length_a   1.000
_cell.length_b   1.000
_cell.length_c   1.000
_cell.angle_alpha   90.00
_cell.angle_beta   90.00
_cell.angle_gamma   90.00
#
_symmetry.space_group_name_H-M   'P 1'
#
loop_
_entity.id
_entity.type
_entity.pdbx_description
1 polymer ?
#
loop_
_entity_poly.entity_id
_entity_poly.type
_entity_poly.pdbx_seq_one_letter_code
_entity_poly.pdbx_strand_id
1 'polypeptide(L)' 'MAVIINDTCINCAACIDECPVEAIVDEDDNPTGEELHYVYPDKCVECVGHHDE' A
#
# COMPACT_ATOMS: atom_id res chain seq x y z
N MET A 1 -7.90 -1.45 -8.37
CA MET A 1 -6.74 -0.81 -9.03
C MET A 1 -5.54 -1.00 -8.13
N ALA A 2 -4.45 -1.60 -8.62
CA ALA A 2 -3.23 -1.77 -7.82
C ALA A 2 -2.39 -0.48 -7.82
N VAL A 3 -1.62 -0.26 -6.74
CA VAL A 3 -0.76 0.92 -6.57
C VAL A 3 0.69 0.50 -6.34
N ILE A 4 1.62 1.36 -6.75
CA ILE A 4 3.04 1.25 -6.45
C ILE A 4 3.43 2.54 -5.72
N ILE A 5 4.01 2.42 -4.53
CA ILE A 5 4.51 3.57 -3.78
C ILE A 5 5.91 3.93 -4.26
N ASN A 6 6.16 5.22 -4.44
CA ASN A 6 7.45 5.78 -4.85
C ASN A 6 7.69 7.09 -4.09
N ASP A 7 8.75 7.81 -4.46
CA ASP A 7 9.19 9.08 -3.88
C ASP A 7 8.20 10.25 -4.01
N THR A 8 7.11 10.08 -4.77
CA THR A 8 6.01 11.06 -4.84
C THR A 8 4.94 10.87 -3.75
N CYS A 9 5.12 9.90 -2.83
CA CYS A 9 4.24 9.72 -1.68
C CYS A 9 4.14 11.02 -0.86
N ILE A 10 2.90 11.38 -0.51
CA ILE A 10 2.60 12.58 0.31
C ILE A 10 1.95 12.23 1.65
N ASN A 11 2.00 10.95 2.04
CA ASN A 11 1.45 10.42 3.30
C ASN A 11 -0.02 10.79 3.54
N CYS A 12 -0.84 10.76 2.48
CA CYS A 12 -2.26 11.13 2.55
C CYS A 12 -3.18 9.99 3.04
N ALA A 13 -2.63 8.82 3.38
CA ALA A 13 -3.34 7.60 3.79
C ALA A 13 -4.37 7.01 2.79
N ALA A 14 -4.69 7.67 1.68
CA ALA A 14 -5.74 7.22 0.75
C ALA A 14 -5.54 5.80 0.20
N CYS A 15 -4.28 5.38 -0.05
CA CYS A 15 -4.01 4.03 -0.52
C CYS A 15 -4.16 2.96 0.57
N ILE A 16 -3.97 3.32 1.84
CA ILE A 16 -4.11 2.40 2.98
C ILE A 16 -5.59 2.03 3.15
N ASP A 17 -6.47 3.05 3.17
CA ASP A 17 -7.92 2.86 3.33
C ASP A 17 -8.55 2.04 2.20
N GLU A 18 -8.04 2.18 0.97
CA GLU A 18 -8.57 1.48 -0.20
C GLU A 18 -8.04 0.04 -0.35
N CYS A 19 -6.98 -0.37 0.37
CA CYS A 19 -6.38 -1.68 0.20
C CYS A 19 -7.24 -2.77 0.87
N PRO A 20 -7.89 -3.67 0.11
CA PRO A 20 -8.88 -4.61 0.66
C PRO A 20 -8.27 -5.74 1.51
N VAL A 21 -6.95 -5.89 1.48
CA VAL A 21 -6.19 -6.93 2.19
C VAL A 21 -5.19 -6.36 3.18
N GLU A 22 -5.29 -5.05 3.48
CA GLU A 22 -4.47 -4.37 4.50
C GLU A 22 -2.95 -4.63 4.28
N ALA A 23 -2.53 -4.65 3.01
CA ALA A 23 -1.15 -4.92 2.62
C ALA A 23 -0.26 -3.67 2.68
N ILE A 24 -0.84 -2.48 2.88
CA ILE A 24 -0.12 -1.20 2.88
C ILE A 24 -0.06 -0.68 4.30
N VAL A 25 1.12 -0.26 4.74
CA VAL A 25 1.35 0.42 6.03
C VAL A 25 1.93 1.80 5.81
N ASP A 26 1.77 2.68 6.80
CA ASP A 26 2.35 4.01 6.79
C ASP A 26 3.87 3.98 7.10
N GLU A 27 4.46 5.17 7.17
CA GLU A 27 5.89 5.38 7.37
C GLU A 27 6.39 4.97 8.77
N ASP A 28 5.55 5.00 9.81
CA ASP A 28 5.94 4.57 11.16
C ASP A 28 6.14 3.05 11.24
N ASP A 29 5.38 2.29 10.43
CA ASP A 29 5.42 0.83 10.34
C ASP A 29 6.21 0.30 9.14
N ASN A 30 6.86 1.18 8.37
CA ASN A 30 7.64 0.79 7.20
C ASN A 30 8.92 0.02 7.61
N PRO A 31 9.07 -1.27 7.23
CA PRO A 31 10.23 -2.08 7.61
C PRO A 31 11.54 -1.66 6.94
N THR A 32 11.51 -0.83 5.89
CA THR A 32 12.72 -0.27 5.27
C THR A 32 13.22 0.98 5.98
N GLY A 33 12.38 1.59 6.83
CA GLY A 33 12.66 2.86 7.52
C GLY A 33 12.61 4.09 6.61
N GLU A 34 11.97 4.00 5.44
CA GLU A 34 11.75 5.15 4.57
C GLU A 34 10.49 5.93 4.97
N GLU A 35 10.52 7.25 4.78
CA GLU A 35 9.41 8.19 5.05
C GLU A 35 8.34 8.14 3.93
N LEU A 36 7.91 6.93 3.58
CA LEU A 36 6.88 6.64 2.58
C LEU A 36 6.12 5.37 3.00
N HIS A 37 4.90 5.24 2.50
CA HIS A 37 4.11 4.03 2.75
C HIS A 37 4.78 2.78 2.15
N TYR A 38 4.59 1.63 2.80
CA TYR A 38 5.17 0.37 2.36
C TYR A 38 4.10 -0.65 1.98
N VAL A 39 4.31 -1.34 0.85
CA VAL A 39 3.44 -2.45 0.41
C VAL A 39 4.11 -3.77 0.75
N TYR A 40 3.50 -4.57 1.61
CA TYR A 40 3.94 -5.93 1.92
C TYR A 40 3.69 -6.86 0.71
N PRO A 41 4.74 -7.33 0.02
CA PRO A 41 4.58 -8.15 -1.18
C PRO A 41 3.99 -9.53 -0.87
N ASP A 42 4.13 -10.01 0.37
CA ASP A 42 3.54 -11.27 0.84
C ASP A 42 2.03 -11.18 1.11
N LYS A 43 1.50 -9.97 1.31
CA LYS A 43 0.06 -9.72 1.52
C LYS A 43 -0.65 -9.21 0.28
N CYS A 44 0.05 -8.47 -0.58
CA CYS A 44 -0.55 -7.86 -1.76
C CYS A 44 -1.03 -8.91 -2.77
N VAL A 45 -2.30 -8.83 -3.14
CA VAL A 45 -2.93 -9.73 -4.13
C VAL A 45 -3.10 -9.09 -5.50
N GLU A 46 -2.44 -7.95 -5.75
CA GLU A 46 -2.59 -7.17 -7.00
C GLU A 46 -4.05 -6.85 -7.35
N CYS A 47 -4.89 -6.65 -6.32
CA CYS A 47 -6.34 -6.46 -6.39
C CYS A 47 -7.14 -7.62 -6.99
N VAL A 48 -6.52 -8.76 -7.28
CA VAL A 48 -7.20 -9.95 -7.80
C VAL A 48 -8.24 -10.43 -6.78
N GLY A 49 -9.48 -10.60 -7.23
CA GLY A 49 -10.63 -11.02 -6.44
C GLY A 49 -11.39 -9.88 -5.72
N HIS A 50 -10.96 -8.62 -5.86
CA HIS A 50 -11.57 -7.48 -5.17
C HIS A 50 -12.04 -6.36 -6.10
N HIS A 51 -11.49 -6.25 -7.31
CA HIS A 51 -11.82 -5.16 -8.25
C HIS A 51 -11.86 -5.64 -9.72
N ASP A 52 -12.31 -6.87 -9.97
CA ASP A 52 -12.38 -7.50 -11.30
C ASP A 52 -13.68 -7.23 -12.09
N GLU A 53 -14.47 -6.26 -11.66
CA GLU A 53 -15.70 -5.80 -12.33
C GLU A 53 -15.50 -4.54 -13.19
#